data_AF-A0AA95EVF9-F1
#
_entry.id   AF-A0AA95EVF9-F1
#
_cell.length_a   1.000
_cell.length_b   1.000
_cell.length_c   1.000
_cell.angle_alpha   90.00
_cell.angle_beta   90.00
_cell.angle_gamma   90.00
#
_symmetry.space_group_name_H-M   'P 1'
#
loop_
_entity.id
_entity.type
_entity.pdbx_description
1 polymer ?
#
loop_
_entity_poly.entity_id
_entity_poly.type
_entity_poly.pdbx_seq_one_letter_code
_entity_poly.pdbx_strand_id
1 'polypeptide(L)'
;MRARSNRIVNLIVAIIFLLGSILVYSFIDYGRSTIDLYLKVTVPTDDIYQVFYDTGMGFNEADSVRLDVKRSEGYQNLKFAIPGNIQKVRIDLGMAPGTLELKSITFKANFHNITWDASRIYASNPALIQIEPMTLVNERLQITMTGNDPHLVLNQLDPKFGKLKDHSLLDALFYAAFVLSSVALFILLQVTNTTLRFKSIAVNRAVLSSAFVFLLAVPVFGGLILNQKQVNGENRILVTNPFLHLNDMSFRGFTGQFESFINDHFAFRDRLIRWNNDIKVKWLGMSSVDKVIIGKSGWLFYNGDGSIEDYQGLETFSDEQLQSIRDNLEERKQWLAAQGIEFYVAVAPNKNTIYPEYLPGYIRKGQNITRLDQLLAYLRSNSDIEVIDLRPTLLEHKSDGQLYRKNDTHWNELGAFYGYEKIIAEVRQDLPGIEPLSIHDFKVNSTASSGDLSTMLMIDGEISDDYLALEPVSGREVENYTKQAEPYPDSPDTIITMAPGLPADSYTLLMFRDSFAINMTPYLSRNFKRSVYVWNHHFDANIIKEEHPDVVIHELVERFLDQLLFPNPDEMRGSEDKNL
;
A
#
# COMPACT_ATOMS: atom_id res chain seq x y z
N MET A 1 -21.71 18.48 -50.71
CA MET A 1 -21.14 18.92 -49.40
C MET A 1 -22.12 18.88 -48.23
N ARG A 2 -23.39 19.31 -48.36
CA ARG A 2 -24.37 19.33 -47.23
C ARG A 2 -24.77 17.97 -46.64
N ALA A 3 -24.79 16.90 -47.44
CA ALA A 3 -25.13 15.55 -46.95
C ALA A 3 -24.03 14.89 -46.09
N ARG A 4 -22.75 15.31 -46.22
CA ARG A 4 -21.64 14.82 -45.39
C ARG A 4 -21.63 15.46 -43.99
N SER A 5 -22.04 16.73 -43.88
CA SER A 5 -22.06 17.47 -42.60
C SER A 5 -23.05 16.90 -41.59
N ASN A 6 -24.21 16.40 -42.03
CA ASN A 6 -25.22 15.83 -41.13
C ASN A 6 -24.84 14.45 -40.60
N ARG A 7 -24.02 13.69 -41.34
CA ARG A 7 -23.53 12.37 -40.88
C ARG A 7 -22.53 12.50 -39.73
N ILE A 8 -21.70 13.55 -39.76
CA ILE A 8 -20.71 13.82 -38.70
C ILE A 8 -21.41 14.26 -37.41
N VAL A 9 -22.40 15.15 -37.49
CA VAL A 9 -23.18 15.58 -36.32
C VAL A 9 -23.91 14.39 -35.68
N ASN A 10 -24.54 13.53 -36.47
CA ASN A 10 -25.25 12.36 -35.96
C ASN A 10 -24.29 11.33 -35.34
N LEU A 11 -23.10 11.15 -35.92
CA LEU A 11 -22.07 10.29 -35.35
C LEU A 11 -21.57 10.84 -34.01
N ILE A 12 -21.37 12.14 -33.88
CA ILE A 12 -20.92 12.77 -32.64
C ILE A 12 -22.01 12.72 -31.56
N VAL A 13 -23.28 12.97 -31.92
CA VAL A 13 -24.41 12.82 -30.98
C VAL A 13 -24.52 11.36 -30.50
N ALA A 14 -24.32 10.40 -31.39
CA ALA A 14 -24.27 8.98 -31.02
C ALA A 14 -23.07 8.66 -30.10
N ILE A 15 -21.89 9.26 -30.33
CA ILE A 15 -20.71 9.09 -29.47
C ILE A 15 -20.93 9.74 -28.11
N ILE A 16 -21.51 10.95 -28.02
CA ILE A 16 -21.79 11.61 -26.74
C ILE A 16 -22.84 10.83 -25.96
N PHE A 17 -23.87 10.30 -26.63
CA PHE A 17 -24.83 9.42 -25.99
C PHE A 17 -24.21 8.10 -25.53
N LEU A 18 -23.31 7.51 -26.33
CA LEU A 18 -22.55 6.31 -25.97
C LEU A 18 -21.68 6.56 -24.73
N LEU A 19 -20.92 7.65 -24.70
CA LEU A 19 -20.07 8.03 -23.56
C LEU A 19 -20.89 8.38 -22.31
N GLY A 20 -21.99 9.13 -22.47
CA GLY A 20 -22.92 9.42 -21.38
C GLY A 20 -23.59 8.15 -20.83
N SER A 21 -23.85 7.17 -21.70
CA SER A 21 -24.40 5.88 -21.28
C SER A 21 -23.35 5.00 -20.61
N ILE A 22 -22.09 5.04 -21.05
CA ILE A 22 -20.96 4.40 -20.36
C ILE A 22 -20.79 5.00 -18.95
N LEU A 23 -20.94 6.31 -18.80
CA LEU A 23 -20.92 7.01 -17.51
C LEU A 23 -22.12 6.64 -16.61
N VAL A 24 -23.34 6.57 -17.15
CA VAL A 24 -24.54 6.13 -16.41
C VAL A 24 -24.46 4.64 -16.04
N TYR A 25 -23.92 3.80 -16.92
CA TYR A 25 -23.59 2.40 -16.61
C TYR A 25 -22.58 2.32 -15.47
N SER A 26 -21.50 3.09 -15.53
CA SER A 26 -20.48 3.16 -14.45
C SER A 26 -21.08 3.62 -13.12
N PHE A 27 -22.09 4.48 -13.15
CA PHE A 27 -22.84 4.91 -11.96
C PHE A 27 -23.72 3.81 -11.36
N ILE A 28 -24.41 3.06 -12.21
CA ILE A 28 -25.26 1.94 -11.79
C ILE A 28 -24.41 0.77 -11.30
N ASP A 29 -23.29 0.50 -11.96
CA ASP A 29 -22.31 -0.52 -11.60
C ASP A 29 -21.57 -0.19 -10.28
N TYR A 30 -21.20 1.08 -10.07
CA TYR A 30 -20.63 1.55 -8.80
C TYR A 30 -21.60 1.41 -7.62
N GLY A 31 -22.90 1.67 -7.82
CA GLY A 31 -23.92 1.43 -6.80
C GLY A 31 -24.22 -0.05 -6.54
N ARG A 32 -23.69 -0.97 -7.35
CA ARG A 32 -23.93 -2.43 -7.29
C ARG A 32 -22.75 -3.23 -6.72
N SER A 33 -21.59 -2.60 -6.49
CA SER A 33 -20.36 -3.25 -6.00
C SER A 33 -20.13 -3.13 -4.48
N THR A 34 -21.09 -2.62 -3.72
CA THR A 34 -21.00 -2.47 -2.25
C THR A 34 -22.00 -3.39 -1.54
N ILE A 35 -21.55 -4.02 -0.45
CA ILE A 35 -22.37 -4.79 0.49
C ILE A 35 -22.59 -3.95 1.75
N ASP A 36 -23.83 -3.86 2.20
CA ASP A 36 -24.14 -3.30 3.52
C ASP A 36 -24.04 -4.40 4.59
N LEU A 37 -23.08 -4.27 5.50
CA LEU A 37 -22.95 -5.10 6.70
C LEU A 37 -23.72 -4.42 7.84
N TYR A 38 -24.65 -5.16 8.44
CA TYR A 38 -25.40 -4.75 9.61
C TYR A 38 -24.99 -5.58 10.82
N LEU A 39 -24.51 -4.91 11.87
CA LEU A 39 -24.18 -5.51 13.15
C LEU A 39 -25.31 -5.21 14.14
N LYS A 40 -26.02 -6.24 14.60
CA LYS A 40 -27.07 -6.09 15.61
C LYS A 40 -26.51 -6.38 17.00
N VAL A 41 -26.15 -5.33 17.73
CA VAL A 41 -25.31 -5.42 18.93
C VAL A 41 -25.77 -4.44 20.03
N THR A 42 -25.49 -4.73 21.29
CA THR A 42 -25.58 -3.75 22.39
C THR A 42 -24.28 -2.94 22.50
N VAL A 43 -24.39 -1.66 22.83
CA VAL A 43 -23.23 -0.75 22.90
C VAL A 43 -23.09 -0.25 24.34
N PRO A 44 -22.16 -0.80 25.14
CA PRO A 44 -22.09 -0.55 26.59
C PRO A 44 -21.58 0.86 26.93
N THR A 45 -20.76 1.45 26.06
CA THR A 45 -20.12 2.76 26.20
C THR A 45 -20.05 3.46 24.85
N ASP A 46 -19.88 4.79 24.87
CA ASP A 46 -19.54 5.54 23.67
C ASP A 46 -18.18 5.07 23.15
N ASP A 47 -18.09 4.71 21.88
CA ASP A 47 -16.87 4.13 21.29
C ASP A 47 -16.85 4.27 19.76
N ILE A 48 -15.79 3.78 19.11
CA ILE A 48 -15.64 3.72 17.66
C ILE A 48 -15.57 2.26 17.24
N TYR A 49 -16.58 1.80 16.50
CA TYR A 49 -16.58 0.46 15.94
C TYR A 49 -15.99 0.50 14.55
N GLN A 50 -15.22 -0.52 14.18
CA GLN A 50 -14.53 -0.56 12.89
C GLN A 50 -14.72 -1.91 12.23
N VAL A 51 -14.99 -1.92 10.93
CA VAL A 51 -15.06 -3.14 10.14
C VAL A 51 -13.96 -3.10 9.09
N PHE A 52 -13.02 -4.02 9.19
CA PHE A 52 -11.99 -4.27 8.20
C PHE A 52 -12.45 -5.34 7.22
N TYR A 53 -12.08 -5.18 5.95
CA TYR A 53 -12.41 -6.13 4.91
C TYR A 53 -11.16 -6.48 4.09
N ASP A 54 -11.02 -7.74 3.74
CA ASP A 54 -9.87 -8.23 2.97
C ASP A 54 -10.29 -8.48 1.52
N THR A 55 -9.66 -7.77 0.58
CA THR A 55 -9.88 -7.95 -0.87
C THR A 55 -8.84 -8.87 -1.53
N GLY A 56 -7.90 -9.42 -0.76
CA GLY A 56 -6.81 -10.29 -1.21
C GLY A 56 -5.41 -9.85 -0.75
N MET A 57 -5.30 -8.80 0.07
CA MET A 57 -4.05 -8.21 0.57
C MET A 57 -3.90 -8.31 2.10
N GLY A 58 -4.85 -8.95 2.79
CA GLY A 58 -4.93 -8.93 4.25
C GLY A 58 -5.62 -7.65 4.78
N PHE A 59 -5.83 -7.58 6.10
CA PHE A 59 -6.45 -6.41 6.71
C PHE A 59 -5.44 -5.26 6.83
N ASN A 60 -5.85 -4.07 6.41
CA ASN A 60 -5.09 -2.83 6.56
C ASN A 60 -6.05 -1.67 6.87
N GLU A 61 -5.51 -0.55 7.35
CA GLU A 61 -6.31 0.59 7.81
C GLU A 61 -7.12 1.27 6.69
N ALA A 62 -6.59 1.31 5.48
CA ALA A 62 -7.28 1.88 4.32
C ALA A 62 -8.51 1.04 3.91
N ASP A 63 -8.48 -0.26 4.15
CA ASP A 63 -9.56 -1.22 3.87
C ASP A 63 -10.48 -1.43 5.08
N SER A 64 -10.98 -0.32 5.63
CA SER A 64 -11.85 -0.35 6.80
C SER A 64 -12.96 0.72 6.78
N VAL A 65 -14.00 0.49 7.58
CA VAL A 65 -15.07 1.46 7.81
C VAL A 65 -15.25 1.66 9.31
N ARG A 66 -15.00 2.89 9.77
CA ARG A 66 -15.25 3.33 11.14
C ARG A 66 -16.64 3.93 11.30
N LEU A 67 -17.23 3.71 12.47
CA LEU A 67 -18.51 4.27 12.88
C LEU A 67 -18.42 4.67 14.35
N ASP A 68 -18.59 5.97 14.63
CA ASP A 68 -18.79 6.47 15.99
C ASP A 68 -20.14 5.96 16.51
N VAL A 69 -20.12 5.26 17.64
CA VAL A 69 -21.31 4.71 18.27
C VAL A 69 -21.51 5.31 19.65
N LYS A 70 -22.77 5.54 19.99
CA LYS A 70 -23.17 6.04 21.31
C LYS A 70 -23.74 4.90 22.14
N ARG A 71 -23.50 4.93 23.44
CA ARG A 71 -24.08 3.98 24.40
C ARG A 71 -25.59 3.90 24.24
N SER A 72 -26.14 2.69 24.32
CA SER A 72 -27.58 2.46 24.39
C SER A 72 -27.95 1.32 25.31
N GLU A 73 -29.10 1.42 25.98
CA GLU A 73 -29.63 0.35 26.82
C GLU A 73 -30.23 -0.82 26.01
N GLY A 74 -30.45 -0.65 24.71
CA GLY A 74 -30.98 -1.67 23.80
C GLY A 74 -30.05 -1.99 22.63
N TYR A 75 -30.50 -2.90 21.76
CA TYR A 75 -29.79 -3.26 20.53
C TYR A 75 -29.79 -2.11 19.51
N GLN A 76 -28.64 -1.87 18.92
CA GLN A 76 -28.47 -1.03 17.75
C GLN A 76 -28.23 -1.91 16.52
N ASN A 77 -28.63 -1.40 15.35
CA ASN A 77 -28.27 -1.97 14.05
C ASN A 77 -27.24 -1.05 13.41
N LEU A 78 -25.96 -1.33 13.65
CA LEU A 78 -24.85 -0.56 13.11
C LEU A 78 -24.63 -0.94 11.65
N LYS A 79 -24.50 0.05 10.76
CA LYS A 79 -24.37 -0.16 9.32
C LYS A 79 -22.97 0.21 8.83
N PHE A 80 -22.31 -0.72 8.15
CA PHE A 80 -21.01 -0.54 7.51
C PHE A 80 -21.13 -0.83 6.01
N ALA A 81 -20.71 0.08 5.15
CA ALA A 81 -20.74 -0.12 3.70
C ALA A 81 -19.36 -0.60 3.22
N ILE A 82 -19.25 -1.87 2.85
CA ILE A 82 -17.98 -2.53 2.48
C ILE A 82 -18.01 -2.98 1.01
N PRO A 83 -16.87 -3.22 0.35
CA PRO A 83 -16.83 -3.72 -1.02
C PRO A 83 -17.47 -5.12 -1.18
N GLY A 84 -17.91 -5.45 -2.39
CA GLY A 84 -18.52 -6.75 -2.71
C GLY A 84 -17.52 -7.89 -2.96
N ASN A 85 -16.27 -7.56 -3.25
CA ASN A 85 -15.18 -8.49 -3.54
C ASN A 85 -14.34 -8.79 -2.28
N ILE A 86 -14.99 -9.25 -1.21
CA ILE A 86 -14.31 -9.55 0.06
C ILE A 86 -14.07 -11.06 0.24
N GLN A 87 -12.95 -11.40 0.88
CA GLN A 87 -12.55 -12.77 1.26
C GLN A 87 -12.75 -13.01 2.76
N LYS A 88 -12.38 -12.02 3.59
CA LYS A 88 -12.51 -12.04 5.06
C LYS A 88 -13.04 -10.72 5.57
N VAL A 89 -13.62 -10.76 6.77
CA VAL A 89 -14.06 -9.56 7.50
C VAL A 89 -13.57 -9.65 8.92
N ARG A 90 -13.00 -8.55 9.41
CA ARG A 90 -12.63 -8.33 10.82
C ARG A 90 -13.55 -7.26 11.39
N ILE A 91 -14.11 -7.50 12.56
CA ILE A 91 -15.04 -6.59 13.24
C ILE A 91 -14.45 -6.23 14.58
N ASP A 92 -14.18 -4.95 14.75
CA ASP A 92 -13.59 -4.33 15.93
C ASP A 92 -14.71 -3.67 16.72
N LEU A 93 -14.76 -4.02 18.00
CA LEU A 93 -15.92 -3.79 18.86
C LEU A 93 -15.73 -2.58 19.79
N GLY A 94 -14.87 -1.65 19.41
CA GLY A 94 -14.47 -0.51 20.23
C GLY A 94 -13.14 -0.73 20.94
N MET A 95 -12.70 0.24 21.74
CA MET A 95 -11.47 0.17 22.53
C MET A 95 -11.76 0.08 24.04
N ALA A 96 -12.99 0.32 24.47
CA ALA A 96 -13.35 0.30 25.89
C ALA A 96 -13.58 -1.14 26.39
N PRO A 97 -13.01 -1.52 27.54
CA PRO A 97 -13.30 -2.82 28.15
C PRO A 97 -14.77 -2.90 28.58
N GLY A 98 -15.39 -4.06 28.37
CA GLY A 98 -16.80 -4.26 28.71
C GLY A 98 -17.38 -5.52 28.10
N THR A 99 -18.62 -5.83 28.49
CA THR A 99 -19.37 -6.95 27.91
C THR A 99 -20.49 -6.41 27.03
N LEU A 100 -20.60 -6.96 25.83
CA LEU A 100 -21.69 -6.68 24.90
C LEU A 100 -22.41 -7.96 24.46
N GLU A 101 -23.59 -7.80 23.91
CA GLU A 101 -24.38 -8.87 23.31
C GLU A 101 -24.49 -8.68 21.80
N LEU A 102 -24.03 -9.66 21.04
CA LEU A 102 -24.17 -9.72 19.59
C LEU A 102 -25.29 -10.68 19.20
N LYS A 103 -26.29 -10.19 18.47
CA LYS A 103 -27.43 -11.00 18.02
C LYS A 103 -27.26 -11.54 16.60
N SER A 104 -26.77 -10.71 15.69
CA SER A 104 -26.53 -11.12 14.31
C SER A 104 -25.60 -10.20 13.54
N ILE A 105 -25.01 -10.75 12.49
CA ILE A 105 -24.32 -10.03 11.42
C ILE A 105 -25.10 -10.28 10.13
N THR A 106 -25.56 -9.23 9.45
CA THR A 106 -26.32 -9.36 8.21
C THR A 106 -25.63 -8.64 7.07
N PHE A 107 -25.34 -9.37 6.01
CA PHE A 107 -24.81 -8.84 4.77
C PHE A 107 -25.94 -8.67 3.78
N LYS A 108 -26.10 -7.47 3.23
CA LYS A 108 -27.16 -7.13 2.28
C LYS A 108 -26.56 -6.52 1.04
N ALA A 109 -26.88 -7.09 -0.12
CA ALA A 109 -26.61 -6.49 -1.42
C ALA A 109 -27.78 -6.77 -2.37
N ASN A 110 -28.25 -5.74 -3.05
CA ASN A 110 -29.40 -5.83 -3.96
C ASN A 110 -30.63 -6.51 -3.30
N PHE A 111 -31.12 -7.61 -3.90
CA PHE A 111 -32.27 -8.41 -3.43
C PHE A 111 -31.88 -9.59 -2.54
N HIS A 112 -30.61 -9.74 -2.19
CA HIS A 112 -30.09 -10.86 -1.42
C HIS A 112 -29.66 -10.41 -0.02
N ASN A 113 -29.99 -11.22 0.97
CA ASN A 113 -29.57 -11.06 2.35
C ASN A 113 -28.96 -12.36 2.88
N ILE A 114 -27.82 -12.25 3.54
CA ILE A 114 -27.17 -13.35 4.26
C ILE A 114 -27.06 -12.90 5.70
N THR A 115 -27.87 -13.51 6.57
CA THR A 115 -27.81 -13.26 8.02
C THR A 115 -27.13 -14.42 8.71
N TRP A 116 -26.13 -14.10 9.53
CA TRP A 116 -25.54 -14.99 10.51
C TRP A 116 -26.10 -14.61 11.87
N ASP A 117 -26.88 -15.51 12.46
CA ASP A 117 -27.33 -15.38 13.85
C ASP A 117 -26.21 -15.74 14.84
N ALA A 118 -26.42 -15.45 16.12
CA ALA A 118 -25.45 -15.73 17.18
C ALA A 118 -24.97 -17.19 17.19
N SER A 119 -25.85 -18.16 16.95
CA SER A 119 -25.51 -19.58 16.92
C SER A 119 -24.55 -19.91 15.78
N ARG A 120 -24.81 -19.35 14.58
CA ARG A 120 -23.96 -19.53 13.41
C ARG A 120 -22.61 -18.83 13.58
N ILE A 121 -22.59 -17.63 14.15
CA ILE A 121 -21.35 -16.90 14.45
C ILE A 121 -20.50 -17.72 15.42
N TYR A 122 -21.09 -18.22 16.50
CA TYR A 122 -20.42 -19.08 17.47
C TYR A 122 -19.84 -20.35 16.82
N ALA A 123 -20.64 -21.05 16.01
CA ALA A 123 -20.23 -22.26 15.31
C ALA A 123 -19.14 -22.04 14.25
N SER A 124 -19.00 -20.80 13.73
CA SER A 124 -17.94 -20.46 12.77
C SER A 124 -16.54 -20.39 13.40
N ASN A 125 -16.45 -20.43 14.73
CA ASN A 125 -15.22 -20.35 15.51
C ASN A 125 -14.29 -19.21 15.03
N PRO A 126 -14.76 -17.95 15.10
CA PRO A 126 -13.96 -16.82 14.63
C PRO A 126 -12.68 -16.68 15.46
N ALA A 127 -11.62 -16.14 14.85
CA ALA A 127 -10.42 -15.81 15.63
C ALA A 127 -10.77 -14.63 16.56
N LEU A 128 -10.41 -14.76 17.84
CA LEU A 128 -10.70 -13.79 18.88
C LEU A 128 -9.39 -13.17 19.35
N ILE A 129 -9.29 -11.86 19.27
CA ILE A 129 -8.12 -11.10 19.73
C ILE A 129 -8.62 -10.14 20.81
N GLN A 130 -8.00 -10.19 21.99
CA GLN A 130 -8.37 -9.38 23.16
C GLN A 130 -9.87 -9.49 23.54
N ILE A 131 -10.46 -10.66 23.27
CA ILE A 131 -11.83 -11.05 23.60
C ILE A 131 -11.78 -12.38 24.34
N GLU A 132 -12.47 -12.47 25.49
CA GLU A 132 -12.63 -13.75 26.19
C GLU A 132 -13.44 -14.76 25.37
N PRO A 133 -13.32 -16.07 25.64
CA PRO A 133 -14.14 -17.08 24.98
C PRO A 133 -15.63 -16.71 25.01
N MET A 134 -16.21 -16.53 23.82
CA MET A 134 -17.60 -16.08 23.69
C MET A 134 -18.55 -17.14 24.25
N THR A 135 -19.67 -16.71 24.82
CA THR A 135 -20.70 -17.63 25.35
C THR A 135 -22.02 -17.41 24.63
N LEU A 136 -22.61 -18.49 24.09
CA LEU A 136 -23.93 -18.45 23.46
C LEU A 136 -25.02 -18.66 24.53
N VAL A 137 -25.85 -17.62 24.76
CA VAL A 137 -26.94 -17.64 25.75
C VAL A 137 -28.22 -17.12 25.09
N ASN A 138 -29.29 -17.92 25.06
CA ASN A 138 -30.61 -17.50 24.57
C ASN A 138 -30.58 -16.80 23.18
N GLU A 139 -29.93 -17.42 22.19
CA GLU A 139 -29.74 -16.89 20.83
C GLU A 139 -28.96 -15.57 20.75
N ARG A 140 -28.10 -15.30 21.74
CA ARG A 140 -27.22 -14.14 21.80
C ARG A 140 -25.80 -14.56 22.14
N LEU A 141 -24.84 -13.87 21.56
CA LEU A 141 -23.44 -14.10 21.83
C LEU A 141 -22.96 -13.05 22.83
N GLN A 142 -22.60 -13.48 24.03
CA GLN A 142 -21.94 -12.62 25.01
C GLN A 142 -20.44 -12.54 24.68
N ILE A 143 -19.95 -11.32 24.52
CA ILE A 143 -18.57 -11.00 24.15
C ILE A 143 -18.02 -10.08 25.22
N THR A 144 -16.98 -10.53 25.93
CA THR A 144 -16.26 -9.73 26.92
C THR A 144 -14.93 -9.29 26.33
N MET A 145 -14.72 -7.98 26.26
CA MET A 145 -13.55 -7.34 25.69
C MET A 145 -12.54 -7.01 26.80
N THR A 146 -11.27 -7.39 26.61
CA THR A 146 -10.25 -7.36 27.67
C THR A 146 -9.01 -6.53 27.37
N GLY A 147 -8.91 -5.92 26.18
CA GLY A 147 -7.79 -5.06 25.81
C GLY A 147 -8.24 -3.82 25.02
N ASN A 148 -7.27 -3.14 24.40
CA ASN A 148 -7.46 -1.86 23.71
C ASN A 148 -7.84 -2.01 22.22
N ASP A 149 -7.78 -3.22 21.66
CA ASP A 149 -8.18 -3.54 20.27
C ASP A 149 -8.96 -4.88 20.17
N PRO A 150 -10.09 -5.04 20.90
CA PRO A 150 -10.91 -6.25 20.86
C PRO A 150 -11.59 -6.44 19.52
N HIS A 151 -11.26 -7.53 18.82
CA HIS A 151 -11.84 -7.83 17.52
C HIS A 151 -12.06 -9.32 17.25
N LEU A 152 -13.02 -9.59 16.37
CA LEU A 152 -13.31 -10.93 15.85
C LEU A 152 -13.08 -11.00 14.34
N VAL A 153 -12.48 -12.09 13.88
CA VAL A 153 -12.21 -12.33 12.45
C VAL A 153 -13.05 -13.50 11.94
N LEU A 154 -13.87 -13.23 10.92
CA LEU A 154 -14.63 -14.24 10.21
C LEU A 154 -13.76 -14.86 9.10
N ASN A 155 -13.13 -15.99 9.42
CA ASN A 155 -12.11 -16.64 8.58
C ASN A 155 -12.63 -17.27 7.29
N GLN A 156 -13.93 -17.59 7.19
CA GLN A 156 -14.55 -18.17 6.00
C GLN A 156 -15.95 -17.58 5.78
N LEU A 157 -16.10 -16.72 4.77
CA LEU A 157 -17.42 -16.23 4.35
C LEU A 157 -18.18 -17.35 3.59
N ASP A 158 -19.51 -17.40 3.74
CA ASP A 158 -20.38 -18.42 3.14
C ASP A 158 -20.17 -18.49 1.60
N PRO A 159 -20.05 -19.67 0.96
CA PRO A 159 -19.97 -19.77 -0.51
C PRO A 159 -21.08 -19.03 -1.26
N LYS A 160 -22.25 -18.82 -0.63
CA LYS A 160 -23.35 -17.99 -1.15
C LYS A 160 -22.99 -16.51 -1.30
N PHE A 161 -21.92 -16.01 -0.68
CA PHE A 161 -21.37 -14.70 -1.00
C PHE A 161 -20.95 -14.59 -2.48
N GLY A 162 -20.56 -15.70 -3.12
CA GLY A 162 -20.34 -15.75 -4.56
C GLY A 162 -21.59 -15.39 -5.38
N LYS A 163 -22.80 -15.65 -4.86
CA LYS A 163 -24.07 -15.27 -5.50
C LYS A 163 -24.40 -13.79 -5.35
N LEU A 164 -23.78 -13.09 -4.39
CA LEU A 164 -23.82 -11.63 -4.34
C LEU A 164 -22.97 -10.99 -5.45
N LYS A 165 -22.07 -11.77 -6.08
CA LYS A 165 -21.15 -11.35 -7.16
C LYS A 165 -21.66 -11.70 -8.58
N ASP A 166 -22.73 -12.47 -8.70
CA ASP A 166 -23.12 -13.08 -9.98
C ASP A 166 -24.08 -12.17 -10.76
N HIS A 167 -23.49 -11.33 -11.61
CA HIS A 167 -24.21 -10.29 -12.38
C HIS A 167 -24.61 -10.75 -13.81
N SER A 168 -24.25 -11.97 -14.22
CA SER A 168 -24.20 -12.41 -15.62
C SER A 168 -25.48 -12.23 -16.46
N LEU A 169 -26.66 -12.58 -15.93
CA LEU A 169 -27.92 -12.55 -16.71
C LEU A 169 -28.58 -11.17 -16.75
N LEU A 170 -28.59 -10.47 -15.61
CA LEU A 170 -29.12 -9.10 -15.54
C LEU A 170 -28.27 -8.16 -16.37
N ASP A 171 -26.94 -8.32 -16.32
CA ASP A 171 -26.03 -7.58 -17.17
C ASP A 171 -26.31 -7.85 -18.63
N ALA A 172 -26.46 -9.11 -19.05
CA ALA A 172 -26.81 -9.46 -20.43
C ALA A 172 -28.15 -8.83 -20.89
N LEU A 173 -29.16 -8.80 -20.03
CA LEU A 173 -30.46 -8.17 -20.31
C LEU A 173 -30.38 -6.64 -20.36
N PHE A 174 -29.56 -6.03 -19.49
CA PHE A 174 -29.27 -4.60 -19.53
C PHE A 174 -28.46 -4.23 -20.78
N TYR A 175 -27.45 -5.02 -21.16
CA TYR A 175 -26.70 -4.88 -22.41
C TYR A 175 -27.63 -5.00 -23.64
N ALA A 176 -28.56 -5.95 -23.64
CA ALA A 176 -29.53 -6.10 -24.72
C ALA A 176 -30.50 -4.90 -24.80
N ALA A 177 -31.08 -4.47 -23.67
CA ALA A 177 -31.94 -3.29 -23.61
C ALA A 177 -31.20 -1.99 -24.00
N PHE A 178 -29.91 -1.91 -23.69
CA PHE A 178 -29.01 -0.82 -24.05
C PHE A 178 -28.69 -0.75 -25.55
N VAL A 179 -28.35 -1.89 -26.16
CA VAL A 179 -28.15 -1.97 -27.62
C VAL A 179 -29.45 -1.61 -28.34
N LEU A 180 -30.58 -2.12 -27.86
CA LEU A 180 -31.89 -1.85 -28.45
C LEU A 180 -32.31 -0.39 -28.31
N SER A 181 -32.07 0.27 -27.17
CA SER A 181 -32.39 1.69 -26.97
C SER A 181 -31.48 2.62 -27.76
N SER A 182 -30.19 2.26 -27.91
CA SER A 182 -29.22 2.98 -28.74
C SER A 182 -29.56 2.88 -30.23
N VAL A 183 -29.96 1.68 -30.69
CA VAL A 183 -30.47 1.46 -32.05
C VAL A 183 -31.78 2.21 -32.27
N ALA A 184 -32.70 2.19 -31.29
CA ALA A 184 -33.96 2.93 -31.37
C ALA A 184 -33.74 4.45 -31.42
N LEU A 185 -32.80 5.00 -30.62
CA LEU A 185 -32.44 6.41 -30.66
C LEU A 185 -31.76 6.78 -31.98
N PHE A 186 -30.85 5.94 -32.49
CA PHE A 186 -30.25 6.12 -33.81
C PHE A 186 -31.32 6.16 -34.90
N ILE A 187 -32.27 5.21 -34.90
CA ILE A 187 -33.39 5.18 -35.83
C ILE A 187 -34.27 6.42 -35.66
N LEU A 188 -34.61 6.81 -34.43
CA LEU A 188 -35.40 8.01 -34.14
C LEU A 188 -34.71 9.27 -34.66
N LEU A 189 -33.39 9.39 -34.51
CA LEU A 189 -32.58 10.49 -35.04
C LEU A 189 -32.52 10.46 -36.58
N GLN A 190 -32.48 9.28 -37.21
CA GLN A 190 -32.57 9.17 -38.68
C GLN A 190 -33.98 9.54 -39.19
N VAL A 191 -35.03 9.07 -38.52
CA VAL A 191 -36.43 9.32 -38.86
C VAL A 191 -36.79 10.80 -38.67
N THR A 192 -36.38 11.41 -37.56
CA THR A 192 -36.55 12.85 -37.30
C THR A 192 -35.73 13.70 -38.26
N ASN A 193 -34.58 13.23 -38.75
CA ASN A 193 -33.82 13.92 -39.81
C ASN A 193 -34.50 13.84 -41.19
N THR A 194 -35.35 12.84 -41.44
CA THR A 194 -36.21 12.80 -42.63
C THR A 194 -37.49 13.64 -42.52
N THR A 195 -38.07 13.82 -41.33
CA THR A 195 -39.30 14.61 -41.12
C THR A 195 -39.04 16.07 -40.74
N LEU A 196 -37.91 16.39 -40.12
CA LEU A 196 -37.50 17.74 -39.74
C LEU A 196 -36.50 18.29 -40.77
N ARG A 197 -37.02 18.79 -41.90
CA ARG A 197 -36.29 19.80 -42.69
C ARG A 197 -36.22 21.11 -41.90
N PHE A 198 -35.44 21.16 -40.82
CA PHE A 198 -35.26 22.38 -40.05
C PHE A 198 -33.89 23.03 -40.24
N LYS A 199 -33.99 24.36 -40.26
CA LYS A 199 -32.99 25.33 -40.65
C LYS A 199 -31.91 25.49 -39.57
N SER A 200 -30.69 25.65 -40.08
CA SER A 200 -29.51 26.27 -39.46
C SER A 200 -28.57 25.39 -38.61
N ILE A 201 -27.29 25.52 -38.95
CA ILE A 201 -26.10 25.04 -38.25
C ILE A 201 -26.10 25.42 -36.75
N ALA A 202 -26.85 26.46 -36.35
CA ALA A 202 -26.95 26.95 -34.99
C ALA A 202 -27.61 25.94 -34.02
N VAL A 203 -28.63 25.20 -34.46
CA VAL A 203 -29.31 24.20 -33.62
C VAL A 203 -28.38 23.02 -33.33
N ASN A 204 -27.64 22.54 -34.35
CA ASN A 204 -26.65 21.47 -34.17
C ASN A 204 -25.49 21.88 -33.26
N ARG A 205 -25.03 23.14 -33.35
CA ARG A 205 -24.01 23.69 -32.44
C ARG A 205 -24.54 23.77 -31.01
N ALA A 206 -25.76 24.27 -30.82
CA ALA A 206 -26.38 24.35 -29.50
C ALA A 206 -26.54 22.95 -28.86
N VAL A 207 -27.02 21.96 -29.62
CA VAL A 207 -27.16 20.57 -29.13
C VAL A 207 -25.80 19.98 -28.75
N LEU A 208 -24.77 20.14 -29.61
CA LEU A 208 -23.42 19.64 -29.32
C LEU A 208 -22.79 20.34 -28.12
N SER A 209 -22.94 21.66 -28.02
CA SER A 209 -22.45 22.44 -26.87
C SER A 209 -23.17 22.06 -25.58
N SER A 210 -24.50 21.90 -25.62
CA SER A 210 -25.28 21.46 -24.45
C SER A 210 -24.92 20.05 -24.02
N ALA A 211 -24.71 19.12 -24.97
CA ALA A 211 -24.32 17.75 -24.66
C ALA A 211 -22.89 17.67 -24.10
N PHE A 212 -21.96 18.48 -24.63
CA PHE A 212 -20.60 18.63 -24.08
C PHE A 212 -20.61 19.22 -22.67
N VAL A 213 -21.37 20.30 -22.45
CA VAL A 213 -21.53 20.91 -21.11
C VAL A 213 -22.16 19.92 -20.14
N PHE A 214 -23.17 19.15 -20.57
CA PHE A 214 -23.79 18.12 -19.75
C PHE A 214 -22.79 17.01 -19.38
N LEU A 215 -21.99 16.53 -20.34
CA LEU A 215 -20.95 15.53 -20.08
C LEU A 215 -19.93 16.00 -19.04
N LEU A 216 -19.51 17.27 -19.10
CA LEU A 216 -18.60 17.88 -18.12
C LEU A 216 -19.28 18.13 -16.76
N ALA A 217 -20.58 18.42 -16.76
CA ALA A 217 -21.36 18.71 -15.57
C ALA A 217 -21.65 17.45 -14.73
N VAL A 218 -21.82 16.28 -15.36
CA VAL A 218 -22.21 15.03 -14.68
C VAL A 218 -21.23 14.63 -13.56
N PRO A 219 -19.90 14.57 -13.75
CA PRO A 219 -18.97 14.25 -12.66
C PRO A 219 -18.99 15.29 -11.53
N VAL A 220 -19.09 16.58 -11.88
CA VAL A 220 -19.06 17.71 -10.93
C VAL A 220 -20.31 17.72 -10.04
N PHE A 221 -21.51 17.66 -10.63
CA PHE A 221 -22.76 17.66 -9.87
C PHE A 221 -23.08 16.30 -9.25
N GLY A 222 -22.60 15.21 -9.86
CA GLY A 222 -22.70 13.87 -9.30
C GLY A 222 -21.99 13.75 -7.96
N GLY A 223 -20.80 14.35 -7.82
CA GLY A 223 -20.03 14.36 -6.57
C GLY A 223 -20.66 15.16 -5.43
N LEU A 224 -21.45 16.19 -5.76
CA LEU A 224 -22.19 16.98 -4.77
C LEU A 224 -23.45 16.28 -4.24
N ILE A 225 -24.03 15.36 -5.02
CA ILE A 225 -25.27 14.63 -4.69
C ILE A 225 -24.95 13.27 -4.08
N LEU A 226 -23.93 12.60 -4.59
CA LEU A 226 -23.44 11.32 -4.11
C LEU A 226 -22.33 11.59 -3.10
N ASN A 227 -22.64 11.44 -1.82
CA ASN A 227 -21.65 11.51 -0.76
C ASN A 227 -20.74 10.26 -0.81
N GLN A 228 -19.88 10.16 -1.83
CA GLN A 228 -18.97 9.04 -2.01
C GLN A 228 -17.75 9.24 -1.11
N LYS A 229 -17.53 8.32 -0.16
CA LYS A 229 -16.20 8.14 0.42
C LYS A 229 -15.31 7.54 -0.68
N GLN A 230 -14.28 8.29 -1.08
CA GLN A 230 -13.29 7.81 -2.04
C GLN A 230 -12.40 6.74 -1.42
N VAL A 231 -12.01 5.75 -2.24
CA VAL A 231 -11.04 4.72 -1.86
C VAL A 231 -9.66 5.29 -2.14
N ASN A 232 -8.90 5.54 -1.08
CA ASN A 232 -7.75 6.43 -1.13
C ASN A 232 -6.49 5.71 -1.63
N GLY A 233 -6.39 5.48 -2.95
CA GLY A 233 -5.19 4.89 -3.58
C GLY A 233 -3.97 5.84 -3.65
N GLU A 234 -4.19 7.15 -3.46
CA GLU A 234 -3.14 8.20 -3.52
C GLU A 234 -2.55 8.55 -2.14
N ASN A 235 -3.00 7.90 -1.06
CA ASN A 235 -2.62 8.16 0.34
C ASN A 235 -2.59 9.67 0.70
N ARG A 236 -3.57 10.43 0.20
CA ARG A 236 -3.67 11.89 0.34
C ARG A 236 -4.88 12.26 1.19
N ILE A 237 -4.76 13.26 2.06
CA ILE A 237 -5.90 13.81 2.81
C ILE A 237 -6.77 14.63 1.85
N LEU A 238 -8.07 14.29 1.76
CA LEU A 238 -9.02 15.01 0.92
C LEU A 238 -9.27 16.43 1.47
N VAL A 239 -9.34 17.40 0.56
CA VAL A 239 -9.57 18.79 0.92
C VAL A 239 -10.99 18.98 1.45
N THR A 240 -11.14 19.63 2.60
CA THR A 240 -12.44 19.91 3.22
C THR A 240 -13.25 20.93 2.41
N ASN A 241 -14.57 20.92 2.60
CA ASN A 241 -15.49 21.78 1.86
C ASN A 241 -15.17 23.29 2.08
N PRO A 242 -14.72 24.02 1.04
CA PRO A 242 -14.28 25.40 1.17
C PRO A 242 -15.43 26.38 1.44
N PHE A 243 -16.69 25.96 1.22
CA PHE A 243 -17.86 26.77 1.53
C PHE A 243 -18.08 26.97 3.04
N LEU A 244 -17.42 26.16 3.90
CA LEU A 244 -17.49 26.29 5.36
C LEU A 244 -16.66 27.46 5.91
N HIS A 245 -15.67 27.94 5.15
CA HIS A 245 -14.73 29.00 5.55
C HIS A 245 -14.77 30.21 4.61
N LEU A 246 -15.89 30.39 3.89
CA LEU A 246 -16.08 31.43 2.88
C LEU A 246 -15.83 32.85 3.38
N ASN A 247 -16.13 33.13 4.66
CA ASN A 247 -15.98 34.45 5.25
C ASN A 247 -14.54 34.79 5.66
N ASP A 248 -13.66 33.79 5.73
CA ASP A 248 -12.30 33.93 6.28
C ASP A 248 -11.22 33.91 5.17
N MET A 249 -11.62 33.93 3.90
CA MET A 249 -10.73 33.64 2.78
C MET A 249 -10.76 34.70 1.69
N SER A 250 -9.58 35.02 1.14
CA SER A 250 -9.49 35.83 -0.08
C SER A 250 -10.07 35.08 -1.29
N PHE A 251 -10.55 35.81 -2.30
CA PHE A 251 -11.09 35.21 -3.53
C PHE A 251 -10.10 34.21 -4.19
N ARG A 252 -8.80 34.53 -4.21
CA ARG A 252 -7.77 33.65 -4.76
C ARG A 252 -7.54 32.39 -3.94
N GLY A 253 -7.60 32.52 -2.60
CA GLY A 253 -7.55 31.36 -1.70
C GLY A 253 -8.75 30.45 -1.91
N PHE A 254 -9.94 31.03 -2.04
CA PHE A 254 -11.18 30.29 -2.28
C PHE A 254 -11.12 29.53 -3.60
N THR A 255 -10.65 30.16 -4.69
CA THR A 255 -10.53 29.48 -5.98
C THR A 255 -9.58 28.29 -5.94
N GLY A 256 -8.44 28.40 -5.24
CA GLY A 256 -7.49 27.28 -5.12
C GLY A 256 -8.03 26.12 -4.27
N GLN A 257 -8.71 26.43 -3.15
CA GLN A 257 -9.34 25.39 -2.33
C GLN A 257 -10.56 24.78 -3.02
N PHE A 258 -11.35 25.55 -3.77
CA PHE A 258 -12.46 25.05 -4.57
C PHE A 258 -11.99 24.12 -5.69
N GLU A 259 -10.92 24.48 -6.41
CA GLU A 259 -10.32 23.61 -7.41
C GLU A 259 -9.83 22.30 -6.78
N SER A 260 -9.13 22.38 -5.65
CA SER A 260 -8.66 21.20 -4.93
C SER A 260 -9.81 20.34 -4.40
N PHE A 261 -10.86 20.97 -3.87
CA PHE A 261 -12.08 20.29 -3.41
C PHE A 261 -12.79 19.57 -4.57
N ILE A 262 -13.00 20.22 -5.71
CA ILE A 262 -13.61 19.59 -6.89
C ILE A 262 -12.75 18.41 -7.37
N ASN A 263 -11.43 18.59 -7.46
CA ASN A 263 -10.50 17.52 -7.84
C ASN A 263 -10.55 16.32 -6.88
N ASP A 264 -10.86 16.56 -5.61
CA ASP A 264 -10.97 15.54 -4.57
C ASP A 264 -12.41 14.98 -4.44
N HIS A 265 -13.44 15.56 -5.07
CA HIS A 265 -14.84 15.18 -4.79
C HIS A 265 -15.71 14.93 -6.03
N PHE A 266 -15.18 15.01 -7.26
CA PHE A 266 -16.00 14.71 -8.44
C PHE A 266 -16.36 13.21 -8.52
N ALA A 267 -17.58 12.91 -8.95
CA ALA A 267 -18.06 11.54 -9.05
C ALA A 267 -17.24 10.74 -10.07
N PHE A 268 -17.03 9.45 -9.77
CA PHE A 268 -16.27 8.49 -10.59
C PHE A 268 -14.77 8.80 -10.74
N ARG A 269 -14.21 9.70 -9.94
CA ARG A 269 -12.78 10.05 -9.96
C ARG A 269 -11.89 8.83 -10.13
N ASP A 270 -11.97 7.88 -9.20
CA ASP A 270 -11.09 6.71 -9.20
C ASP A 270 -11.22 5.90 -10.48
N ARG A 271 -12.44 5.67 -11.00
CA ARG A 271 -12.66 4.95 -12.26
C ARG A 271 -12.11 5.70 -13.47
N LEU A 272 -12.31 7.02 -13.53
CA LEU A 272 -11.81 7.86 -14.62
C LEU A 272 -10.28 7.93 -14.61
N ILE A 273 -9.68 8.02 -13.43
CA ILE A 273 -8.23 7.96 -13.26
C ILE A 273 -7.71 6.59 -13.68
N ARG A 274 -8.32 5.50 -13.21
CA ARG A 274 -7.95 4.13 -13.63
C ARG A 274 -8.00 3.95 -15.14
N TRP A 275 -9.09 4.35 -15.80
CA TRP A 275 -9.19 4.26 -17.26
C TRP A 275 -8.15 5.10 -17.99
N ASN A 276 -7.89 6.32 -17.51
CA ASN A 276 -6.83 7.15 -18.06
C ASN A 276 -5.46 6.50 -17.88
N ASN A 277 -5.19 5.89 -16.72
CA ASN A 277 -3.95 5.21 -16.41
C ASN A 277 -3.80 3.93 -17.25
N ASP A 278 -4.86 3.13 -17.41
CA ASP A 278 -4.89 1.97 -18.30
C ASP A 278 -4.57 2.35 -19.75
N ILE A 279 -5.17 3.43 -20.27
CA ILE A 279 -4.87 3.92 -21.62
C ILE A 279 -3.40 4.33 -21.71
N LYS A 280 -2.90 5.14 -20.76
CA LYS A 280 -1.52 5.61 -20.77
C LYS A 280 -0.53 4.43 -20.67
N VAL A 281 -0.73 3.51 -19.74
CA VAL A 281 0.20 2.41 -19.48
C VAL A 281 0.12 1.35 -20.58
N LYS A 282 -1.07 0.83 -20.89
CA LYS A 282 -1.23 -0.30 -21.82
C LYS A 282 -1.11 0.11 -23.29
N TRP A 283 -1.60 1.30 -23.65
CA TRP A 283 -1.67 1.71 -25.06
C TRP A 283 -0.56 2.68 -25.46
N LEU A 284 -0.14 3.56 -24.54
CA LEU A 284 0.87 4.59 -24.83
C LEU A 284 2.26 4.26 -24.24
N GLY A 285 2.37 3.29 -23.33
CA GLY A 285 3.61 3.00 -22.61
C GLY A 285 4.08 4.17 -21.74
N MET A 286 3.15 5.02 -21.28
CA MET A 286 3.42 6.22 -20.50
C MET A 286 2.96 6.04 -19.06
N SER A 287 3.75 6.55 -18.13
CA SER A 287 3.30 6.65 -16.74
C SER A 287 2.29 7.78 -16.57
N SER A 288 1.29 7.56 -15.73
CA SER A 288 0.40 8.62 -15.23
C SER A 288 0.94 9.33 -13.98
N VAL A 289 2.01 8.79 -13.39
CA VAL A 289 2.61 9.24 -12.13
C VAL A 289 4.11 9.45 -12.34
N ASP A 290 4.60 10.66 -12.06
CA ASP A 290 6.00 11.02 -12.31
C ASP A 290 6.99 10.15 -11.53
N LYS A 291 6.58 9.62 -10.36
CA LYS A 291 7.36 8.72 -9.52
C LYS A 291 7.46 7.28 -10.04
N VAL A 292 6.80 6.93 -11.14
CA VAL A 292 6.85 5.58 -11.71
C VAL A 292 7.29 5.64 -13.17
N ILE A 293 8.28 4.84 -13.54
CA ILE A 293 8.73 4.66 -14.91
C ILE A 293 8.22 3.33 -15.45
N ILE A 294 7.60 3.36 -16.63
CA ILE A 294 7.23 2.15 -17.37
C ILE A 294 8.47 1.62 -18.10
N GLY A 295 8.98 0.50 -17.65
CA GLY A 295 10.06 -0.25 -18.27
C GLY A 295 9.58 -1.26 -19.33
N LYS A 296 10.52 -2.07 -19.80
CA LYS A 296 10.27 -3.15 -20.76
C LYS A 296 9.70 -4.38 -20.04
N SER A 297 8.97 -5.22 -20.77
CA SER A 297 8.54 -6.54 -20.30
C SER A 297 7.76 -6.52 -18.96
N GLY A 298 6.95 -5.47 -18.75
CA GLY A 298 6.11 -5.33 -17.55
C GLY A 298 6.83 -4.84 -16.29
N TRP A 299 8.11 -4.46 -16.38
CA TRP A 299 8.84 -3.88 -15.27
C TRP A 299 8.43 -2.42 -15.06
N LEU A 300 8.16 -2.05 -13.81
CA LEU A 300 7.99 -0.68 -13.34
C LEU A 300 9.24 -0.28 -12.56
N PHE A 301 9.63 0.99 -12.55
CA PHE A 301 10.76 1.48 -11.76
C PHE A 301 10.36 2.70 -10.94
N TYR A 302 10.88 2.80 -9.73
CA TYR A 302 10.69 3.96 -8.88
C TYR A 302 11.55 5.14 -9.37
N ASN A 303 10.92 6.30 -9.50
CA ASN A 303 11.48 7.56 -9.95
C ASN A 303 11.23 8.68 -8.91
N GLY A 304 11.44 8.34 -7.65
CA GLY A 304 11.50 9.32 -6.56
C GLY A 304 12.85 9.29 -5.86
N ASP A 305 13.07 10.27 -5.00
CA ASP A 305 14.21 10.33 -4.07
C ASP A 305 15.57 10.17 -4.75
N GLY A 306 15.74 10.70 -5.97
CA GLY A 306 17.01 10.65 -6.70
C GLY A 306 17.39 9.28 -7.28
N SER A 307 16.49 8.27 -7.24
CA SER A 307 16.79 6.89 -7.65
C SER A 307 17.37 6.77 -9.07
N ILE A 308 16.85 7.55 -10.02
CA ILE A 308 17.34 7.53 -11.41
C ILE A 308 18.59 8.40 -11.55
N GLU A 309 18.61 9.56 -10.90
CA GLU A 309 19.73 10.49 -10.85
C GLU A 309 21.00 9.80 -10.32
N ASP A 310 20.87 8.97 -9.28
CA ASP A 310 21.95 8.15 -8.73
C ASP A 310 22.47 7.13 -9.72
N TYR A 311 21.56 6.39 -10.35
CA TYR A 311 21.92 5.42 -11.39
C TYR A 311 22.59 6.07 -12.60
N GLN A 312 22.25 7.32 -12.88
CA GLN A 312 22.87 8.12 -13.93
C GLN A 312 24.14 8.85 -13.47
N GLY A 313 24.49 8.82 -12.17
CA GLY A 313 25.62 9.58 -11.62
C GLY A 313 25.49 11.09 -11.86
N LEU A 314 24.27 11.63 -11.75
CA LEU A 314 24.00 13.06 -11.89
C LEU A 314 24.24 13.83 -10.60
N GLU A 315 24.22 13.14 -9.47
CA GLU A 315 24.50 13.68 -8.15
C GLU A 315 25.72 12.99 -7.54
N THR A 316 26.51 13.77 -6.81
CA THR A 316 27.70 13.34 -6.08
C THR A 316 27.75 14.10 -4.76
N PHE A 317 28.34 13.49 -3.72
CA PHE A 317 28.63 14.20 -2.48
C PHE A 317 29.77 15.19 -2.68
N SER A 318 29.72 16.32 -1.97
CA SER A 318 30.90 17.19 -1.80
C SER A 318 31.93 16.52 -0.88
N ASP A 319 33.17 17.01 -0.89
CA ASP A 319 34.22 16.49 -0.01
C ASP A 319 33.85 16.68 1.47
N GLU A 320 33.18 17.79 1.84
CA GLU A 320 32.70 18.04 3.20
C GLU A 320 31.57 17.09 3.62
N GLN A 321 30.71 16.71 2.67
CA GLN A 321 29.67 15.71 2.91
C GLN A 321 30.28 14.31 3.12
N LEU A 322 31.24 13.92 2.28
CA LEU A 322 31.98 12.66 2.45
C LEU A 322 32.72 12.61 3.79
N GLN A 323 33.36 13.71 4.17
CA GLN A 323 33.99 13.84 5.47
C GLN A 323 32.96 13.69 6.61
N SER A 324 31.83 14.40 6.54
CA SER A 324 30.77 14.31 7.55
C SER A 324 30.23 12.89 7.70
N ILE A 325 30.00 12.18 6.57
CA ILE A 325 29.55 10.78 6.61
C ILE A 325 30.59 9.90 7.30
N ARG A 326 31.87 10.03 6.94
CA ARG A 326 32.95 9.28 7.59
C ARG A 326 32.95 9.54 9.09
N ASP A 327 32.99 10.81 9.49
CA ASP A 327 33.10 11.22 10.89
C ASP A 327 31.90 10.69 11.70
N ASN A 328 30.68 10.78 11.14
CA ASN A 328 29.48 10.21 11.76
C ASN A 328 29.58 8.67 11.94
N LEU A 329 30.06 7.95 10.93
CA LEU A 329 30.16 6.49 10.97
C LEU A 329 31.26 6.02 11.93
N GLU A 330 32.40 6.72 11.97
CA GLU A 330 33.48 6.44 12.92
C GLU A 330 33.05 6.71 14.35
N GLU A 331 32.35 7.81 14.62
CA GLU A 331 31.80 8.11 15.93
C GLU A 331 30.80 7.04 16.39
N ARG A 332 29.91 6.56 15.51
CA ARG A 332 29.02 5.42 15.78
C ARG A 332 29.79 4.16 16.13
N LYS A 333 30.77 3.78 15.30
CA LYS A 333 31.59 2.58 15.52
C LYS A 333 32.34 2.66 16.85
N GLN A 334 32.98 3.78 17.16
CA GLN A 334 33.73 3.97 18.40
C GLN A 334 32.82 3.94 19.63
N TRP A 335 31.68 4.62 19.57
CA TRP A 335 30.72 4.66 20.67
C TRP A 335 30.10 3.28 20.95
N LEU A 336 29.79 2.50 19.92
CA LEU A 336 29.29 1.13 20.05
C LEU A 336 30.38 0.17 20.55
N ALA A 337 31.60 0.26 20.01
CA ALA A 337 32.73 -0.57 20.43
C ALA A 337 33.09 -0.35 21.91
N ALA A 338 32.97 0.88 22.42
CA ALA A 338 33.17 1.18 23.85
C ALA A 338 32.16 0.46 24.77
N GLN A 339 31.04 -0.01 24.22
CA GLN A 339 30.00 -0.78 24.90
C GLN A 339 30.06 -2.28 24.57
N GLY A 340 31.05 -2.71 23.77
CA GLY A 340 31.17 -4.10 23.31
C GLY A 340 30.12 -4.49 22.26
N ILE A 341 29.60 -3.52 21.52
CA ILE A 341 28.56 -3.72 20.50
C ILE A 341 29.19 -3.62 19.11
N GLU A 342 28.97 -4.62 18.27
CA GLU A 342 29.47 -4.60 16.88
C GLU A 342 28.61 -3.72 15.97
N PHE A 343 29.23 -3.07 14.98
CA PHE A 343 28.56 -2.11 14.10
C PHE A 343 28.81 -2.38 12.63
N TYR A 344 27.73 -2.53 11.86
CA TYR A 344 27.77 -2.69 10.40
C TYR A 344 26.86 -1.71 9.69
N VAL A 345 27.26 -1.30 8.49
CA VAL A 345 26.42 -0.54 7.55
C VAL A 345 26.18 -1.39 6.33
N ALA A 346 24.92 -1.63 5.99
CA ALA A 346 24.53 -2.42 4.82
C ALA A 346 23.74 -1.56 3.83
N VAL A 347 24.13 -1.60 2.56
CA VAL A 347 23.48 -0.81 1.51
C VAL A 347 22.80 -1.73 0.51
N ALA A 348 21.47 -1.68 0.49
CA ALA A 348 20.67 -2.36 -0.51
C ALA A 348 20.65 -1.55 -1.83
N PRO A 349 20.82 -2.17 -3.01
CA PRO A 349 20.77 -1.44 -4.25
C PRO A 349 19.35 -1.17 -4.73
N ASN A 350 19.20 -0.12 -5.54
CA ASN A 350 17.94 0.09 -6.25
C ASN A 350 17.76 -0.95 -7.36
N LYS A 351 16.49 -1.19 -7.72
CA LYS A 351 16.13 -2.13 -8.78
C LYS A 351 16.74 -1.78 -10.13
N ASN A 352 16.85 -0.49 -10.47
CA ASN A 352 17.49 0.00 -11.70
C ASN A 352 19.00 -0.26 -11.75
N THR A 353 19.67 -0.39 -10.60
CA THR A 353 21.08 -0.77 -10.53
C THR A 353 21.29 -2.24 -10.85
N ILE A 354 20.39 -3.11 -10.38
CA ILE A 354 20.46 -4.57 -10.63
C ILE A 354 19.86 -4.97 -11.98
N TYR A 355 18.78 -4.32 -12.41
CA TYR A 355 18.03 -4.67 -13.63
C TYR A 355 17.96 -3.52 -14.67
N PRO A 356 19.09 -2.91 -15.08
CA PRO A 356 19.10 -1.82 -16.04
C PRO A 356 18.62 -2.23 -17.44
N GLU A 357 18.70 -3.51 -17.80
CA GLU A 357 18.26 -4.03 -19.10
C GLU A 357 16.76 -3.81 -19.37
N TYR A 358 15.95 -3.73 -18.30
CA TYR A 358 14.51 -3.48 -18.38
C TYR A 358 14.13 -2.00 -18.32
N LEU A 359 15.09 -1.09 -18.08
CA LEU A 359 14.83 0.35 -18.22
C LEU A 359 14.49 0.71 -19.68
N PRO A 360 13.69 1.77 -19.90
CA PRO A 360 13.43 2.27 -21.24
C PRO A 360 14.71 2.87 -21.85
N GLY A 361 14.86 2.77 -23.17
CA GLY A 361 16.13 3.09 -23.86
C GLY A 361 16.59 4.56 -23.78
N TYR A 362 15.73 5.46 -23.31
CA TYR A 362 16.06 6.86 -23.05
C TYR A 362 16.73 7.08 -21.69
N ILE A 363 16.62 6.13 -20.76
CA ILE A 363 17.36 6.12 -19.49
C ILE A 363 18.57 5.22 -19.67
N ARG A 364 19.75 5.80 -19.54
CA ARG A 364 21.04 5.11 -19.69
C ARG A 364 21.88 5.37 -18.46
N LYS A 365 22.65 4.36 -18.04
CA LYS A 365 23.69 4.54 -17.03
C LYS A 365 24.62 5.65 -17.48
N GLY A 366 24.91 6.59 -16.59
CA GLY A 366 25.84 7.68 -16.88
C GLY A 366 27.27 7.19 -16.98
N GLN A 367 28.16 8.10 -17.37
CA GLN A 367 29.61 7.86 -17.37
C GLN A 367 30.28 8.31 -16.06
N ASN A 368 29.54 9.04 -15.22
CA ASN A 368 30.02 9.53 -13.93
C ASN A 368 30.01 8.41 -12.88
N ILE A 369 30.80 8.62 -11.83
CA ILE A 369 30.74 7.80 -10.62
C ILE A 369 29.40 8.01 -9.90
N THR A 370 28.84 6.95 -9.33
CA THR A 370 27.61 7.06 -8.53
C THR A 370 27.95 7.53 -7.10
N ARG A 371 26.97 8.08 -6.35
CA ARG A 371 27.15 8.45 -4.94
C ARG A 371 27.69 7.29 -4.09
N LEU A 372 27.18 6.08 -4.29
CA LEU A 372 27.64 4.89 -3.58
C LEU A 372 29.09 4.55 -3.95
N ASP A 373 29.43 4.52 -5.24
CA ASP A 373 30.82 4.23 -5.67
C ASP A 373 31.80 5.29 -5.12
N GLN A 374 31.40 6.56 -5.11
CA GLN A 374 32.17 7.66 -4.55
C GLN A 374 32.39 7.48 -3.05
N LEU A 375 31.32 7.18 -2.29
CA LEU A 375 31.40 6.96 -0.85
C LEU A 375 32.30 5.76 -0.50
N LEU A 376 32.13 4.62 -1.18
CA LEU A 376 32.94 3.43 -0.95
C LEU A 376 34.42 3.68 -1.23
N ALA A 377 34.74 4.40 -2.32
CA ALA A 377 36.12 4.76 -2.64
C ALA A 377 36.71 5.70 -1.58
N TYR A 378 35.94 6.70 -1.14
CA TYR A 378 36.36 7.65 -0.12
C TYR A 378 36.64 6.98 1.23
N LEU A 379 35.71 6.14 1.72
CA LEU A 379 35.88 5.43 2.99
C LEU A 379 37.11 4.52 2.97
N ARG A 380 37.30 3.73 1.90
CA ARG A 380 38.49 2.87 1.75
C ARG A 380 39.83 3.61 1.80
N SER A 381 39.85 4.87 1.40
CA SER A 381 41.08 5.69 1.41
C SER A 381 41.27 6.50 2.70
N ASN A 382 40.22 6.67 3.51
CA ASN A 382 40.22 7.64 4.61
C ASN A 382 39.73 7.08 5.95
N SER A 383 39.36 5.80 6.04
CA SER A 383 38.74 5.18 7.22
C SER A 383 38.87 3.65 7.20
N ASP A 384 38.68 3.03 8.38
CA ASP A 384 38.53 1.57 8.56
C ASP A 384 37.04 1.15 8.63
N ILE A 385 36.12 2.02 8.21
CA ILE A 385 34.69 1.70 8.07
C ILE A 385 34.48 0.89 6.79
N GLU A 386 33.99 -0.33 6.96
CA GLU A 386 33.56 -1.18 5.85
C GLU A 386 32.03 -1.10 5.68
N VAL A 387 31.60 -0.82 4.45
CA VAL A 387 30.19 -0.81 4.06
C VAL A 387 29.90 -2.09 3.27
N ILE A 388 28.88 -2.81 3.70
CA ILE A 388 28.40 -4.03 3.03
C ILE A 388 27.60 -3.61 1.79
N ASP A 389 28.29 -3.51 0.65
CA ASP A 389 27.69 -3.29 -0.66
C ASP A 389 27.04 -4.58 -1.18
N LEU A 390 25.72 -4.60 -1.30
CA LEU A 390 24.97 -5.78 -1.74
C LEU A 390 24.88 -5.91 -3.27
N ARG A 391 25.37 -4.93 -4.05
CA ARG A 391 25.34 -4.99 -5.53
C ARG A 391 26.06 -6.21 -6.09
N PRO A 392 27.31 -6.53 -5.69
CA PRO A 392 28.04 -7.66 -6.27
C PRO A 392 27.30 -8.99 -6.04
N THR A 393 26.83 -9.23 -4.82
CA THR A 393 26.07 -10.43 -4.46
C THR A 393 24.80 -10.58 -5.30
N LEU A 394 24.00 -9.52 -5.41
CA LEU A 394 22.77 -9.61 -6.19
C LEU A 394 23.06 -9.77 -7.69
N LEU A 395 24.10 -9.12 -8.23
CA LEU A 395 24.51 -9.29 -9.63
C LEU A 395 24.96 -10.72 -9.94
N GLU A 396 25.70 -11.35 -9.02
CA GLU A 396 26.12 -12.75 -9.12
C GLU A 396 24.92 -13.69 -9.17
N HIS A 397 23.94 -13.49 -8.28
CA HIS A 397 22.76 -14.36 -8.17
C HIS A 397 21.61 -14.03 -9.14
N LYS A 398 21.76 -13.05 -10.05
CA LYS A 398 20.75 -12.75 -11.08
C LYS A 398 20.39 -13.95 -11.95
N SER A 399 21.31 -14.91 -12.12
CA SER A 399 21.07 -16.13 -12.90
C SER A 399 20.20 -17.15 -12.18
N ASP A 400 20.10 -17.07 -10.85
CA ASP A 400 19.40 -18.06 -10.03
C ASP A 400 17.89 -17.83 -10.06
N GLY A 401 17.48 -16.59 -10.32
CA GLY A 401 16.07 -16.22 -10.46
C GLY A 401 15.88 -14.71 -10.56
N GLN A 402 14.62 -14.31 -10.69
CA GLN A 402 14.24 -12.91 -10.50
C GLN A 402 14.47 -12.55 -9.03
N LEU A 403 15.20 -11.48 -8.75
CA LEU A 403 15.54 -11.02 -7.40
C LEU A 403 14.72 -9.80 -6.94
N TYR A 404 14.01 -9.16 -7.88
CA TYR A 404 13.13 -8.01 -7.60
C TYR A 404 11.76 -8.23 -8.19
N ARG A 405 10.76 -7.67 -7.52
CA ARG A 405 9.40 -7.65 -8.05
C ARG A 405 9.30 -6.65 -9.21
N LYS A 406 8.59 -7.02 -10.28
CA LYS A 406 8.47 -6.19 -11.49
C LYS A 406 7.67 -4.94 -11.24
N ASN A 407 6.54 -5.08 -10.57
CA ASN A 407 5.55 -4.04 -10.30
C ASN A 407 5.72 -3.36 -8.93
N ASP A 408 6.84 -3.59 -8.25
CA ASP A 408 7.12 -3.10 -6.89
C ASP A 408 8.54 -2.52 -6.78
N THR A 409 8.79 -1.61 -5.85
CA THR A 409 10.11 -1.00 -5.61
C THR A 409 11.14 -2.00 -5.06
N HIS A 410 10.71 -3.02 -4.33
CA HIS A 410 11.56 -3.87 -3.50
C HIS A 410 12.11 -5.11 -4.23
N TRP A 411 13.17 -5.66 -3.66
CA TRP A 411 13.56 -7.04 -3.95
C TRP A 411 12.44 -8.02 -3.56
N ASN A 412 12.43 -9.22 -4.13
CA ASN A 412 11.62 -10.32 -3.60
C ASN A 412 12.37 -11.07 -2.50
N GLU A 413 11.76 -12.15 -2.02
CA GLU A 413 12.24 -13.00 -0.93
C GLU A 413 13.60 -13.64 -1.30
N LEU A 414 13.80 -14.03 -2.56
CA LEU A 414 15.08 -14.57 -3.03
C LEU A 414 16.18 -13.52 -3.03
N GLY A 415 15.91 -12.31 -3.54
CA GLY A 415 16.88 -11.20 -3.49
C GLY A 415 17.23 -10.81 -2.05
N ALA A 416 16.22 -10.73 -1.19
CA ALA A 416 16.42 -10.47 0.24
C ALA A 416 17.22 -11.57 0.94
N PHE A 417 17.02 -12.84 0.56
CA PHE A 417 17.80 -13.97 1.10
C PHE A 417 19.29 -13.83 0.78
N TYR A 418 19.66 -13.52 -0.47
CA TYR A 418 21.06 -13.31 -0.82
C TYR A 418 21.66 -12.05 -0.17
N GLY A 419 20.85 -11.00 0.01
CA GLY A 419 21.25 -9.83 0.80
C GLY A 419 21.55 -10.20 2.26
N TYR A 420 20.65 -10.95 2.88
CA TYR A 420 20.82 -11.52 4.22
C TYR A 420 22.08 -12.39 4.34
N GLU A 421 22.30 -13.30 3.38
CA GLU A 421 23.43 -14.25 3.42
C GLU A 421 24.75 -13.49 3.43
N LYS A 422 24.87 -12.44 2.61
CA LYS A 422 26.04 -11.56 2.60
C LYS A 422 26.22 -10.82 3.91
N ILE A 423 25.15 -10.25 4.47
CA ILE A 423 25.21 -9.55 5.76
C ILE A 423 25.69 -10.49 6.87
N ILE A 424 25.08 -11.68 7.00
CA ILE A 424 25.47 -12.64 8.04
C ILE A 424 26.88 -13.18 7.83
N ALA A 425 27.34 -13.33 6.59
CA ALA A 425 28.72 -13.72 6.31
C ALA A 425 29.77 -12.72 6.83
N GLU A 426 29.44 -11.43 6.88
CA GLU A 426 30.28 -10.42 7.53
C GLU A 426 30.12 -10.44 9.05
N VAL A 427 28.88 -10.39 9.53
CA VAL A 427 28.56 -10.33 10.97
C VAL A 427 29.16 -11.52 11.77
N ARG A 428 29.19 -12.72 11.18
CA ARG A 428 29.74 -13.91 11.84
C ARG A 428 31.25 -13.88 12.06
N GLN A 429 31.98 -12.94 11.44
CA GLN A 429 33.42 -12.81 11.64
C GLN A 429 33.73 -12.29 13.06
N ASP A 430 32.88 -11.41 13.59
CA ASP A 430 33.02 -10.82 14.93
C ASP A 430 32.11 -11.49 15.97
N LEU A 431 31.05 -12.19 15.54
CA LEU A 431 30.10 -12.90 16.41
C LEU A 431 30.16 -14.43 16.20
N PRO A 432 31.08 -15.15 16.87
CA PRO A 432 31.26 -16.58 16.68
C PRO A 432 30.04 -17.40 17.07
N GLY A 433 29.69 -18.40 16.26
CA GLY A 433 28.53 -19.28 16.49
C GLY A 433 27.27 -18.88 15.71
N ILE A 434 27.28 -17.74 15.02
CA ILE A 434 26.27 -17.40 14.02
C ILE A 434 26.56 -18.18 12.73
N GLU A 435 25.59 -18.98 12.28
CA GLU A 435 25.64 -19.71 11.02
C GLU A 435 24.55 -19.22 10.05
N PRO A 436 24.88 -18.90 8.78
CA PRO A 436 23.89 -18.49 7.81
C PRO A 436 22.92 -19.65 7.53
N LEU A 437 21.66 -19.31 7.35
CA LEU A 437 20.66 -20.27 6.86
C LEU A 437 21.02 -20.72 5.45
N SER A 438 20.68 -21.95 5.11
CA SER A 438 20.82 -22.44 3.74
C SER A 438 19.56 -22.15 2.94
N ILE A 439 19.69 -21.80 1.65
CA ILE A 439 18.54 -21.69 0.76
C ILE A 439 17.75 -23.02 0.68
N HIS A 440 18.41 -24.15 0.93
CA HIS A 440 17.80 -25.48 0.98
C HIS A 440 16.94 -25.71 2.24
N ASP A 441 16.96 -24.80 3.20
CA ASP A 441 16.01 -24.77 4.33
C ASP A 441 14.63 -24.25 3.91
N PHE A 442 14.51 -23.74 2.68
CA PHE A 442 13.30 -23.13 2.14
C PHE A 442 12.82 -23.85 0.88
N LYS A 443 11.50 -23.96 0.75
CA LYS A 443 10.81 -24.28 -0.49
C LYS A 443 10.62 -23.00 -1.29
N VAL A 444 11.00 -23.08 -2.55
CA VAL A 444 10.79 -22.02 -3.53
C VAL A 444 9.43 -22.24 -4.18
N ASN A 445 8.48 -21.35 -3.89
CA ASN A 445 7.15 -21.36 -4.48
C ASN A 445 6.98 -20.15 -5.41
N SER A 446 6.20 -20.30 -6.48
CA SER A 446 5.76 -19.15 -7.27
C SER A 446 4.51 -18.56 -6.64
N THR A 447 4.51 -17.25 -6.42
CA THR A 447 3.35 -16.49 -5.95
C THR A 447 3.11 -15.29 -6.86
N ALA A 448 1.91 -14.72 -6.81
CA ALA A 448 1.54 -13.53 -7.57
C ALA A 448 0.92 -12.48 -6.65
N SER A 449 1.45 -11.26 -6.67
CA SER A 449 0.88 -10.11 -5.97
C SER A 449 0.95 -8.83 -6.79
N SER A 450 0.12 -7.85 -6.41
CA SER A 450 0.31 -6.45 -6.80
C SER A 450 1.50 -5.88 -6.03
N GLY A 451 2.22 -4.94 -6.63
CA GLY A 451 3.32 -4.21 -6.01
C GLY A 451 2.99 -2.73 -5.77
N ASP A 452 3.79 -2.05 -4.95
CA ASP A 452 3.58 -0.65 -4.60
C ASP A 452 3.52 0.30 -5.82
N LEU A 453 4.32 0.07 -6.86
CA LEU A 453 4.34 0.89 -8.08
C LEU A 453 3.07 0.70 -8.91
N SER A 454 2.50 -0.50 -8.94
CA SER A 454 1.17 -0.72 -9.55
C SER A 454 0.05 -0.03 -8.77
N THR A 455 0.15 0.00 -7.43
CA THR A 455 -0.79 0.72 -6.57
C THR A 455 -0.70 2.23 -6.79
N MET A 456 0.51 2.79 -6.90
CA MET A 456 0.71 4.20 -7.26
C MET A 456 0.05 4.55 -8.60
N LEU A 457 0.09 3.63 -9.57
CA LEU A 457 -0.57 3.79 -10.86
C LEU A 457 -2.08 3.48 -10.85
N MET A 458 -2.65 3.03 -9.73
CA MET A 458 -4.03 2.55 -9.59
C MET A 458 -4.40 1.43 -10.60
N ILE A 459 -3.45 0.58 -10.95
CA ILE A 459 -3.67 -0.54 -11.90
C ILE A 459 -3.48 -1.91 -11.22
N ASP A 460 -3.78 -1.97 -9.92
CA ASP A 460 -3.69 -3.21 -9.14
C ASP A 460 -4.49 -4.35 -9.78
N GLY A 461 -3.88 -5.54 -9.84
CA GLY A 461 -4.49 -6.73 -10.44
C GLY A 461 -4.49 -6.78 -11.97
N GLU A 462 -4.14 -5.69 -12.66
CA GLU A 462 -3.99 -5.65 -14.12
C GLU A 462 -2.57 -6.06 -14.55
N ILE A 463 -1.58 -5.91 -13.66
CA ILE A 463 -0.20 -6.33 -13.84
C ILE A 463 0.17 -7.24 -12.67
N SER A 464 0.13 -8.55 -12.88
CA SER A 464 0.64 -9.53 -11.93
C SER A 464 2.12 -9.82 -12.18
N ASP A 465 2.90 -9.93 -11.12
CA ASP A 465 4.26 -10.44 -11.17
C ASP A 465 4.32 -11.81 -10.50
N ASP A 466 4.69 -12.83 -11.26
CA ASP A 466 5.03 -14.14 -10.71
C ASP A 466 6.45 -14.06 -10.15
N TYR A 467 6.57 -14.07 -8.82
CA TYR A 467 7.86 -14.03 -8.13
C TYR A 467 8.04 -15.22 -7.20
N LEU A 468 9.31 -15.46 -6.86
CA LEU A 468 9.71 -16.57 -6.00
C LEU A 468 9.53 -16.18 -4.53
N ALA A 469 8.58 -16.82 -3.85
CA ALA A 469 8.45 -16.79 -2.41
C ALA A 469 9.24 -17.92 -1.77
N LEU A 470 9.86 -17.64 -0.63
CA LEU A 470 10.60 -18.62 0.16
C LEU A 470 9.80 -18.98 1.41
N GLU A 471 9.34 -20.23 1.47
CA GLU A 471 8.63 -20.79 2.62
C GLU A 471 9.52 -21.80 3.35
N PRO A 472 9.60 -21.81 4.68
CA PRO A 472 10.35 -22.83 5.40
C PRO A 472 9.92 -24.25 5.03
N VAL A 473 10.87 -25.17 4.88
CA VAL A 473 10.55 -26.60 4.72
C VAL A 473 9.87 -27.10 6.01
N SER A 474 8.80 -27.89 5.88
CA SER A 474 8.08 -28.46 7.03
C SER A 474 9.02 -29.20 7.99
N GLY A 475 8.92 -28.93 9.29
CA GLY A 475 9.84 -29.41 10.33
C GLY A 475 11.13 -28.58 10.48
N ARG A 476 11.38 -27.62 9.58
CA ARG A 476 12.30 -26.47 9.75
C ARG A 476 11.55 -25.15 9.96
N GLU A 477 10.23 -25.25 10.14
CA GLU A 477 9.46 -24.18 10.78
C GLU A 477 10.14 -23.90 12.11
N VAL A 478 10.71 -22.72 12.24
CA VAL A 478 11.28 -22.30 13.51
C VAL A 478 10.07 -22.09 14.42
N GLU A 479 9.70 -23.12 15.21
CA GLU A 479 8.64 -23.10 16.23
C GLU A 479 8.78 -21.93 17.23
N ASN A 480 9.89 -21.21 17.11
CA ASN A 480 10.35 -20.18 17.99
C ASN A 480 10.29 -18.78 17.39
N TYR A 481 9.85 -18.55 16.16
CA TYR A 481 9.79 -17.18 15.62
C TYR A 481 8.47 -16.50 15.95
N THR A 482 8.50 -15.43 16.76
CA THR A 482 7.34 -14.58 17.01
C THR A 482 7.63 -13.16 16.55
N LYS A 483 6.72 -12.56 15.77
CA LYS A 483 6.78 -11.16 15.32
C LYS A 483 5.74 -10.34 16.07
N GLN A 484 6.15 -9.21 16.64
CA GLN A 484 5.29 -8.23 17.31
C GLN A 484 5.56 -6.84 16.75
N ALA A 485 4.51 -6.03 16.62
CA ALA A 485 4.64 -4.60 16.41
C ALA A 485 4.61 -3.92 17.78
N GLU A 486 5.62 -3.10 18.07
CA GLU A 486 5.71 -2.34 19.32
C GLU A 486 5.70 -0.84 19.00
N PRO A 487 4.97 -0.02 19.76
CA PRO A 487 4.90 1.41 19.52
C PRO A 487 6.16 2.07 20.07
N TYR A 488 7.17 2.24 19.23
CA TYR A 488 8.18 3.28 19.47
C TYR A 488 7.55 4.61 19.04
N PRO A 489 7.51 5.63 19.91
CA PRO A 489 6.79 6.89 19.67
C PRO A 489 7.13 7.55 18.32
N ASP A 490 8.40 7.46 17.92
CA ASP A 490 8.94 8.04 16.68
C ASP A 490 9.17 7.00 15.57
N SER A 491 8.78 5.73 15.78
CA SER A 491 8.97 4.63 14.83
C SER A 491 7.87 3.57 14.96
N PRO A 492 6.61 3.89 14.62
CA PRO A 492 5.45 3.02 14.88
C PRO A 492 5.48 1.71 14.08
N ASP A 493 6.24 1.64 12.98
CA ASP A 493 6.42 0.44 12.16
C ASP A 493 7.60 -0.44 12.62
N THR A 494 8.06 -0.26 13.86
CA THR A 494 9.11 -1.08 14.45
C THR A 494 8.64 -2.51 14.65
N ILE A 495 9.49 -3.45 14.25
CA ILE A 495 9.22 -4.88 14.36
C ILE A 495 10.15 -5.46 15.42
N ILE A 496 9.59 -6.17 16.39
CA ILE A 496 10.35 -6.99 17.32
C ILE A 496 10.13 -8.45 17.00
N THR A 497 11.21 -9.21 16.95
CA THR A 497 11.17 -10.65 16.76
C THR A 497 11.92 -11.37 17.86
N MET A 498 11.36 -12.50 18.30
CA MET A 498 12.01 -13.40 19.25
C MET A 498 12.28 -14.73 18.58
N ALA A 499 13.37 -15.40 18.98
CA ALA A 499 13.72 -16.76 18.61
C ALA A 499 14.00 -17.67 19.83
N PRO A 500 13.00 -17.95 20.72
CA PRO A 500 13.11 -18.82 21.91
C PRO A 500 13.81 -20.19 21.78
N GLY A 501 14.05 -20.68 20.57
CA GLY A 501 14.76 -21.93 20.32
C GLY A 501 16.26 -21.81 20.33
N LEU A 502 16.77 -20.58 20.27
CA LEU A 502 18.18 -20.30 20.40
C LEU A 502 18.59 -20.32 21.88
N PRO A 503 19.82 -20.76 22.20
CA PRO A 503 20.37 -20.67 23.55
C PRO A 503 20.22 -19.28 24.17
N ALA A 504 20.01 -19.20 25.48
CA ALA A 504 19.77 -17.94 26.18
C ALA A 504 20.96 -16.95 26.09
N ASP A 505 22.17 -17.47 25.87
CA ASP A 505 23.42 -16.75 25.66
C ASP A 505 23.68 -16.38 24.18
N SER A 506 22.76 -16.68 23.26
CA SER A 506 22.86 -16.25 21.85
C SER A 506 22.76 -14.73 21.72
N TYR A 507 23.22 -14.20 20.59
CA TYR A 507 23.29 -12.76 20.34
C TYR A 507 21.92 -12.09 20.11
N THR A 508 21.86 -10.78 20.33
CA THR A 508 20.73 -9.90 19.99
C THR A 508 21.10 -8.92 18.88
N LEU A 509 20.10 -8.59 18.04
CA LEU A 509 20.25 -7.66 16.92
C LEU A 509 19.39 -6.41 17.15
N LEU A 510 19.97 -5.23 16.93
CA LEU A 510 19.22 -4.01 16.67
C LEU A 510 19.52 -3.53 15.25
N MET A 511 18.50 -3.19 14.49
CA MET A 511 18.64 -2.78 13.10
C MET A 511 17.85 -1.49 12.84
N PHE A 512 18.56 -0.43 12.50
CA PHE A 512 17.98 0.78 11.90
C PHE A 512 17.85 0.51 10.41
N ARG A 513 16.66 0.67 9.84
CA ARG A 513 16.35 0.12 8.51
C ARG A 513 15.29 0.91 7.77
N ASP A 514 15.10 0.55 6.51
CA ASP A 514 13.95 0.96 5.71
C ASP A 514 13.06 -0.21 5.28
N SER A 515 12.25 -0.01 4.24
CA SER A 515 11.32 -1.02 3.74
C SER A 515 12.03 -2.25 3.13
N PHE A 516 13.29 -2.15 2.69
CA PHE A 516 14.05 -3.26 2.11
C PHE A 516 14.32 -4.37 3.14
N ALA A 517 14.57 -4.02 4.40
CA ALA A 517 14.78 -5.02 5.44
C ALA A 517 13.55 -5.90 5.75
N ILE A 518 12.33 -5.51 5.34
CA ILE A 518 11.11 -6.29 5.63
C ILE A 518 11.23 -7.73 5.12
N ASN A 519 11.74 -7.91 3.90
CA ASN A 519 11.90 -9.24 3.31
C ASN A 519 13.13 -9.98 3.86
N MET A 520 14.05 -9.30 4.55
CA MET A 520 15.19 -9.92 5.24
C MET A 520 14.85 -10.36 6.67
N THR A 521 13.86 -9.70 7.31
CA THR A 521 13.44 -9.98 8.70
C THR A 521 13.25 -11.49 8.98
N PRO A 522 12.58 -12.29 8.12
CA PRO A 522 12.44 -13.71 8.39
C PRO A 522 13.78 -14.45 8.51
N TYR A 523 14.81 -14.04 7.77
CA TYR A 523 16.10 -14.74 7.77
C TYR A 523 16.98 -14.26 8.93
N LEU A 524 17.15 -12.94 9.06
CA LEU A 524 17.95 -12.32 10.13
C LEU A 524 17.48 -12.77 11.51
N SER A 525 16.17 -12.74 11.76
CA SER A 525 15.60 -13.07 13.07
C SER A 525 15.80 -14.52 13.52
N ARG A 526 16.29 -15.41 12.65
CA ARG A 526 16.59 -16.80 13.00
C ARG A 526 18.03 -16.99 13.49
N ASN A 527 18.87 -15.96 13.38
CA ASN A 527 20.25 -15.97 13.87
C ASN A 527 20.44 -15.36 15.26
N PHE A 528 19.43 -14.62 15.76
CA PHE A 528 19.51 -13.86 17.00
C PHE A 528 18.35 -14.23 17.92
N LYS A 529 18.60 -14.36 19.24
CA LYS A 529 17.54 -14.71 20.21
C LYS A 529 16.45 -13.63 20.28
N ARG A 530 16.82 -12.39 19.99
CA ARG A 530 15.97 -11.20 19.88
C ARG A 530 16.49 -10.32 18.76
N SER A 531 15.60 -9.79 17.95
CA SER A 531 15.92 -8.76 16.95
C SER A 531 14.90 -7.63 16.99
N VAL A 532 15.38 -6.40 16.93
CA VAL A 532 14.56 -5.19 16.88
C VAL A 532 14.88 -4.43 15.59
N TYR A 533 13.86 -4.22 14.76
CA TYR A 533 13.98 -3.57 13.45
C TYR A 533 13.25 -2.23 13.47
N VAL A 534 13.98 -1.18 13.82
CA VAL A 534 13.47 0.19 13.95
C VAL A 534 13.23 0.78 12.58
N TRP A 535 12.00 1.22 12.29
CA TRP A 535 11.68 1.96 11.06
C TRP A 535 12.19 3.40 11.16
N ASN A 536 13.50 3.59 11.02
CA ASN A 536 14.14 4.89 11.05
C ASN A 536 15.54 4.80 10.46
N HIS A 537 15.94 5.80 9.68
CA HIS A 537 17.32 5.94 9.20
C HIS A 537 18.22 6.65 10.22
N HIS A 538 17.64 7.36 11.18
CA HIS A 538 18.42 8.09 12.16
C HIS A 538 18.89 7.15 13.27
N PHE A 539 20.17 7.24 13.58
CA PHE A 539 20.78 6.52 14.69
C PHE A 539 20.23 7.04 16.02
N ASP A 540 19.71 6.15 16.87
CA ASP A 540 19.09 6.51 18.15
C ASP A 540 19.83 5.86 19.33
N ALA A 541 20.56 6.68 20.08
CA ALA A 541 21.34 6.23 21.23
C ALA A 541 20.47 5.76 22.40
N ASN A 542 19.22 6.23 22.52
CA ASN A 542 18.33 5.82 23.61
C ASN A 542 17.79 4.42 23.36
N ILE A 543 17.38 4.10 22.13
CA ILE A 543 16.95 2.75 21.78
C ILE A 543 18.09 1.74 21.99
N ILE A 544 19.32 2.10 21.62
CA ILE A 544 20.49 1.22 21.84
C ILE A 544 20.73 0.97 23.33
N LYS A 545 20.62 2.02 24.16
CA LYS A 545 20.75 1.90 25.62
C LYS A 545 19.62 1.11 26.26
N GLU A 546 18.43 1.09 25.67
CA GLU A 546 17.29 0.33 26.18
C GLU A 546 17.35 -1.14 25.77
N GLU A 547 17.70 -1.41 24.50
CA GLU A 547 17.69 -2.76 23.95
C GLU A 547 18.96 -3.57 24.27
N HIS A 548 20.07 -2.90 24.58
CA HIS A 548 21.37 -3.53 24.85
C HIS A 548 21.75 -4.60 23.80
N PRO A 549 21.85 -4.24 22.51
CA PRO A 549 22.13 -5.20 21.45
C PRO A 549 23.59 -5.68 21.50
N ASP A 550 23.85 -6.90 21.04
CA ASP A 550 25.22 -7.38 20.77
C ASP A 550 25.74 -6.85 19.43
N VAL A 551 24.83 -6.58 18.48
CA VAL A 551 25.15 -6.01 17.16
C VAL A 551 24.11 -5.00 16.71
N VAL A 552 24.60 -3.90 16.13
CA VAL A 552 23.81 -2.88 15.45
C VAL A 552 24.09 -2.92 13.95
N ILE A 553 23.03 -3.05 13.15
CA ILE A 553 23.10 -2.94 11.69
C ILE A 553 22.36 -1.66 11.27
N HIS A 554 23.04 -0.76 10.56
CA HIS A 554 22.40 0.36 9.89
C HIS A 554 22.21 0.01 8.42
N GLU A 555 20.97 -0.30 8.05
CA GLU A 555 20.56 -0.63 6.70
C GLU A 555 19.84 0.54 6.02
N LEU A 556 20.17 0.74 4.76
CA LEU A 556 19.52 1.72 3.91
C LEU A 556 19.65 1.31 2.45
N VAL A 557 18.66 1.68 1.64
CA VAL A 557 18.76 1.59 0.20
C VAL A 557 19.66 2.72 -0.36
N GLU A 558 20.39 2.45 -1.46
CA GLU A 558 21.44 3.34 -1.98
C GLU A 558 20.96 4.76 -2.35
N ARG A 559 19.65 4.96 -2.61
CA ARG A 559 19.07 6.29 -2.84
C ARG A 559 18.98 7.17 -1.59
N PHE A 560 19.09 6.55 -0.42
CA PHE A 560 19.08 7.21 0.90
C PHE A 560 20.49 7.38 1.50
N LEU A 561 21.51 7.43 0.62
CA LEU A 561 22.88 7.94 0.85
C LEU A 561 22.98 9.08 1.86
N ASP A 562 22.13 10.07 1.63
CA ASP A 562 22.09 11.32 2.37
C ASP A 562 21.69 11.16 3.84
N GLN A 563 21.02 10.06 4.21
CA GLN A 563 20.64 9.80 5.59
C GLN A 563 21.85 9.61 6.51
N LEU A 564 23.02 9.25 5.95
CA LEU A 564 24.28 9.15 6.70
C LEU A 564 24.88 10.51 7.07
N LEU A 565 24.40 11.61 6.47
CA LEU A 565 24.82 12.97 6.81
C LEU A 565 24.18 13.47 8.11
N PHE A 566 23.07 12.87 8.56
CA PHE A 566 22.41 13.32 9.77
C PHE A 566 23.34 13.17 10.98
N PRO A 567 23.49 14.23 11.79
CA PRO A 567 24.41 14.23 12.91
C PRO A 567 24.01 13.17 13.93
N ASN A 568 25.01 12.57 14.56
CA ASN A 568 24.78 11.66 15.67
C ASN A 568 24.13 12.36 16.87
N PRO A 569 23.32 11.63 17.66
CA PRO A 569 22.75 12.13 18.90
C PRO A 569 23.82 12.71 19.84
N ASP A 570 23.51 13.84 20.48
CA ASP A 570 24.44 14.53 21.39
C ASP A 570 24.85 13.64 22.57
N GLU A 571 24.04 12.65 22.93
CA GLU A 571 24.32 11.68 23.99
C GLU A 571 25.49 10.73 23.67
N MET A 572 25.94 10.66 22.42
CA MET A 572 27.14 9.93 22.02
C MET A 572 28.41 10.74 22.27
N ARG A 573 28.30 12.06 22.22
CA ARG A 573 29.36 13.01 22.52
C ARG A 573 29.43 13.17 24.03
N GLY A 574 30.27 12.36 24.67
CA GLY A 574 30.54 12.47 26.10
C GLY A 574 30.79 13.92 26.53
N SER A 575 30.55 14.22 27.80
CA SER A 575 30.60 15.55 28.43
C SER A 575 31.95 16.30 28.40
N GLU A 576 32.84 16.04 27.45
CA GLU A 576 34.15 16.67 27.34
C GLU A 576 34.11 18.04 26.61
N ASP A 577 33.09 18.33 25.81
CA ASP A 577 32.99 19.59 25.02
C ASP A 577 32.09 20.68 25.61
N LYS A 578 31.67 20.58 26.88
CA LYS A 578 30.91 21.66 27.54
C LYS A 578 31.78 22.77 28.15
N ASN A 579 33.10 22.78 27.89
CA ASN A 579 34.03 23.79 28.42
C ASN A 579 35.08 24.23 27.38
N LEU A 580 34.66 24.61 26.17
CA LEU A 580 35.48 25.42 25.26
C LEU A 580 34.74 26.69 24.83
#